data_AF-F5XS95-F1
#
_entry.id   AF-F5XS95-F1
#
_cell.length_a   1.000
_cell.length_b   1.000
_cell.length_c   1.000
_cell.angle_alpha   90.00
_cell.angle_beta   90.00
_cell.angle_gamma   90.00
#
_symmetry.space_group_name_H-M   'P 1'
#
loop_
_entity.id
_entity.type
_entity.pdbx_description
1 polymer ?
#
loop_
_entity_poly.entity_id
_entity_poly.type
_entity_poly.pdbx_seq_one_letter_code
_entity_poly.pdbx_strand_id
1 'polypeptide(L)'
;MTPLIFNLGPMELVIILVIVLLLFGGSRLAGLGKSTGRALKEFKEETKDLKGDKKSELDAPGDQPSAGQQSSSQQTPQSPIQDPAANDVRKDG
;
A
#
# COMPACT_ATOMS: atom_id res chain seq x y z
N MET A 1 -13.70 -39.32 28.24
CA MET A 1 -12.90 -39.29 27.00
C MET A 1 -13.21 -37.98 26.30
N THR A 2 -12.53 -36.91 26.70
CA THR A 2 -12.70 -35.57 26.15
C THR A 2 -11.97 -35.48 24.80
N PRO A 3 -12.63 -35.03 23.71
CA PRO A 3 -11.96 -34.90 22.42
C PRO A 3 -10.88 -33.82 22.50
N LEU A 4 -9.62 -34.24 22.36
CA LEU A 4 -8.39 -33.42 22.39
C LEU A 4 -8.28 -32.38 21.27
N ILE A 5 -9.30 -32.23 20.43
CA ILE A 5 -9.24 -31.51 19.16
C ILE A 5 -9.41 -29.99 19.37
N PHE A 6 -9.97 -29.55 20.51
CA PHE A 6 -10.25 -28.13 20.77
C PHE A 6 -9.29 -27.42 21.72
N ASN A 7 -8.21 -28.07 22.16
CA ASN A 7 -7.15 -27.41 22.94
C ASN A 7 -6.06 -26.83 22.04
N LEU A 8 -6.43 -26.16 20.94
CA LEU A 8 -5.48 -25.41 20.12
C LEU A 8 -5.04 -24.16 20.88
N GLY A 9 -3.90 -24.27 21.58
CA GLY A 9 -3.29 -23.17 22.26
C GLY A 9 -2.64 -22.18 21.28
N PRO A 10 -2.22 -21.00 21.78
CA PRO A 10 -1.48 -20.03 20.97
C PRO A 10 -0.18 -20.62 20.41
N MET A 11 0.45 -21.59 21.09
CA MET A 11 1.63 -22.29 20.59
C MET A 11 1.32 -23.15 19.36
N GLU A 12 0.25 -23.94 19.39
CA GLU A 12 -0.18 -24.75 18.26
C GLU A 12 -0.56 -23.87 17.05
N LEU A 13 -1.23 -22.74 17.28
CA LEU A 13 -1.53 -21.77 16.21
C LEU A 13 -0.26 -21.21 15.56
N VAL A 14 0.78 -20.92 16.34
CA VAL A 14 2.07 -20.45 15.80
C VAL A 14 2.72 -21.54 14.93
N ILE A 15 2.69 -22.81 15.36
CA ILE A 15 3.23 -23.92 14.57
C ILE A 15 2.48 -24.05 13.23
N ILE A 16 1.14 -24.00 13.26
CA ILE A 16 0.32 -24.04 12.04
C ILE A 16 0.64 -22.84 11.14
N LEU A 17 0.78 -21.65 11.71
CA LEU A 17 1.14 -20.44 10.97
C LEU A 17 2.50 -20.62 10.28
N VAL A 18 3.50 -21.17 10.96
CA VAL A 18 4.82 -21.46 10.36
C VAL A 18 4.70 -22.43 9.18
N ILE A 19 3.92 -23.51 9.31
CA ILE A 19 3.70 -24.46 8.21
C ILE A 19 3.04 -23.77 7.01
N VAL A 20 2.00 -22.96 7.25
CA VAL A 20 1.34 -22.16 6.19
C VAL A 20 2.32 -21.19 5.54
N LEU A 21 3.19 -20.54 6.32
CA LEU A 21 4.23 -19.66 5.82
C LEU A 21 5.26 -20.39 4.96
N LEU A 22 5.60 -21.65 5.27
CA LEU A 22 6.50 -22.44 4.45
C LEU A 22 5.86 -22.87 3.12
N LEU A 23 4.56 -23.18 3.12
CA LEU A 23 3.83 -23.60 1.91
C LEU A 23 3.51 -22.44 0.98
N PHE A 24 2.97 -21.35 1.53
CA PHE A 24 2.49 -20.19 0.76
C PHE A 24 3.53 -19.07 0.67
N GLY A 25 4.51 -19.04 1.55
CA GLY A 25 5.45 -17.92 1.70
C GLY A 25 4.85 -16.73 2.46
N GLY A 26 5.71 -15.96 3.14
CA GLY A 26 5.28 -14.74 3.85
C GLY A 26 4.70 -13.66 2.93
N SER A 27 5.14 -13.59 1.67
CA SER A 27 4.68 -12.57 0.71
C SER A 27 3.22 -12.74 0.30
N ARG A 28 2.76 -13.98 0.07
CA ARG A 28 1.36 -14.27 -0.30
C ARG A 28 0.42 -13.94 0.85
N LEU A 29 0.75 -14.39 2.07
CA LEU A 29 -0.07 -14.14 3.24
C LEU A 29 -0.10 -12.66 3.63
N ALA A 30 1.04 -11.95 3.52
CA ALA A 30 1.10 -10.50 3.74
C ALA A 30 0.30 -9.72 2.68
N GLY A 31 0.33 -10.13 1.41
CA GLY A 31 -0.49 -9.51 0.36
C GLY A 31 -1.99 -9.65 0.61
N LEU A 32 -2.44 -10.84 1.00
CA LEU A 32 -3.83 -11.09 1.40
C LEU A 32 -4.20 -10.32 2.66
N GLY A 33 -3.34 -10.32 3.68
CA GLY A 33 -3.56 -9.56 4.91
C GLY A 33 -3.66 -8.05 4.68
N LYS A 34 -2.84 -7.48 3.80
CA LYS A 34 -2.85 -6.05 3.46
C LYS A 34 -4.16 -5.63 2.77
N SER A 35 -4.66 -6.44 1.84
CA SER A 35 -5.92 -6.15 1.12
C SER A 35 -7.14 -6.33 2.02
N THR A 36 -7.22 -7.46 2.75
CA THR A 36 -8.27 -7.71 3.74
C THR A 36 -8.27 -6.67 4.86
N GLY A 37 -7.08 -6.25 5.32
CA GLY A 37 -6.93 -5.24 6.36
C GLY A 37 -7.44 -3.87 5.93
N ARG A 38 -7.21 -3.45 4.68
CA ARG A 38 -7.81 -2.22 4.14
C ARG A 38 -9.33 -2.31 4.06
N ALA A 39 -9.85 -3.41 3.53
CA ALA A 39 -11.30 -3.63 3.47
C ALA A 39 -11.96 -3.60 4.86
N LEU A 40 -11.34 -4.22 5.87
CA LEU A 40 -11.84 -4.22 7.24
C LEU A 40 -11.73 -2.83 7.89
N LYS A 41 -10.69 -2.06 7.57
CA LYS A 41 -10.53 -0.67 8.06
C LYS A 41 -11.63 0.23 7.52
N GLU A 42 -11.85 0.22 6.20
CA GLU A 42 -12.89 1.00 5.53
C GLU A 42 -14.28 0.59 6.04
N PHE A 43 -14.55 -0.72 6.12
CA PHE A 43 -15.81 -1.22 6.68
C PHE A 43 -16.04 -0.76 8.12
N LYS A 44 -15.00 -0.73 8.95
CA LYS A 44 -15.08 -0.26 10.34
C LYS A 44 -15.27 1.25 10.44
N GLU A 45 -14.68 2.03 9.55
CA GLU A 45 -14.90 3.48 9.45
C GLU A 45 -16.35 3.76 9.07
N GLU A 46 -16.85 3.18 7.98
CA GLU A 46 -18.23 3.36 7.54
C GLU A 46 -19.25 2.88 8.59
N THR A 47 -18.99 1.74 9.23
CA THR A 47 -19.87 1.21 10.30
C THR A 47 -19.86 2.12 11.54
N LYS A 48 -18.74 2.80 11.85
CA LYS A 48 -18.67 3.78 12.95
C LYS A 48 -19.49 5.03 12.63
N ASP A 49 -19.38 5.54 11.41
CA ASP A 49 -20.20 6.69 10.95
C ASP A 49 -21.70 6.37 11.02
N LEU A 50 -22.09 5.16 10.62
CA LEU A 50 -23.49 4.69 10.70
C LEU A 50 -23.99 4.51 12.14
N LYS A 51 -23.11 4.13 13.09
CA LYS A 51 -23.49 3.94 14.50
C LYS A 51 -23.63 5.25 15.28
N GLY A 52 -23.35 6.42 14.68
CA GLY A 52 -23.56 7.73 15.31
C GLY A 52 -22.68 8.03 16.53
N ASP A 53 -21.76 7.12 16.89
CA ASP A 53 -20.85 7.26 18.02
C ASP A 53 -19.62 8.08 17.60
N LYS A 54 -19.78 9.42 17.59
CA LYS A 54 -18.64 10.35 17.63
C LYS A 54 -18.01 10.32 19.02
N LYS A 55 -17.22 9.30 19.33
CA LYS A 55 -16.29 9.35 20.46
C LYS A 55 -14.87 8.99 20.06
N SER A 56 -14.01 9.99 20.28
CA SER A 56 -12.55 9.97 20.39
C SER A 56 -11.75 10.11 19.11
N GLU A 57 -11.40 11.37 18.84
CA GLU A 57 -10.29 11.83 17.99
C GLU A 57 -8.95 11.76 18.75
N LEU A 58 -8.66 10.63 19.39
CA LEU A 58 -7.36 10.38 20.03
C LEU A 58 -6.97 8.93 19.72
N ASP A 59 -6.32 8.72 18.57
CA ASP A 59 -5.36 7.64 18.32
C ASP A 59 -4.80 7.86 16.91
N ALA A 60 -3.96 8.88 16.78
CA ALA A 60 -2.96 8.90 15.73
C ALA A 60 -1.69 8.23 16.28
N PRO A 61 -1.32 7.07 15.72
CA PRO A 61 0.06 6.80 15.38
C PRO A 61 0.15 6.76 13.86
N GLY A 62 1.03 7.60 13.32
CA GLY A 62 1.27 7.65 11.89
C GLY A 62 1.78 6.33 11.34
N ASP A 63 1.45 6.08 10.09
CA ASP A 63 2.33 5.38 9.16
C ASP A 63 1.90 5.82 7.76
N GLN A 64 2.58 6.83 7.23
CA GLN A 64 2.72 6.99 5.79
C GLN A 64 3.46 5.74 5.28
N PRO A 65 2.88 4.93 4.40
CA PRO A 65 3.70 3.98 3.66
C PRO A 65 4.43 4.76 2.57
N SER A 66 5.59 5.30 2.92
CA SER A 66 6.68 5.46 1.97
C SER A 66 7.10 4.05 1.52
N ALA A 67 6.43 3.53 0.49
CA ALA A 67 6.91 2.42 -0.34
C ALA A 67 6.01 2.32 -1.58
N GLY A 68 6.27 3.19 -2.54
CA GLY A 68 5.58 3.23 -3.83
C GLY A 68 5.93 4.50 -4.58
N GLN A 69 7.16 4.57 -5.08
CA GLN A 69 7.67 5.56 -6.02
C GLN A 69 6.61 5.95 -7.07
N GLN A 70 6.12 7.19 -7.01
CA GLN A 70 5.60 7.86 -8.21
C GLN A 70 5.78 9.37 -8.07
N SER A 71 6.57 9.91 -9.01
CA SER A 71 6.68 11.32 -9.38
C SER A 71 7.70 12.21 -8.64
N SER A 72 8.99 11.99 -8.87
CA SER A 72 10.01 13.06 -8.87
C SER A 72 11.27 12.68 -9.67
N SER A 73 11.17 12.75 -11.00
CA SER A 73 12.21 13.38 -11.82
C SER A 73 11.53 14.36 -12.75
N GLN A 74 11.27 15.54 -12.20
CA GLN A 74 11.00 16.75 -12.97
C GLN A 74 12.12 16.93 -14.00
N GLN A 75 11.68 17.24 -15.21
CA GLN A 75 12.24 18.29 -16.06
C GLN A 75 13.53 18.93 -15.53
N THR A 76 14.65 18.65 -16.20
CA THR A 76 15.75 19.60 -16.27
C THR A 76 15.35 20.72 -17.24
N PRO A 77 15.43 21.99 -16.81
CA PRO A 77 15.44 23.14 -17.70
C PRO A 77 16.55 23.04 -18.75
N GLN A 78 16.14 23.12 -20.01
CA GLN A 78 16.81 23.67 -21.19
C GLN A 78 18.36 23.72 -21.24
N SER A 79 18.89 23.12 -22.30
CA SER A 79 19.92 23.74 -23.11
C SER A 79 19.76 23.34 -24.59
N PRO A 80 20.16 24.22 -25.52
CA PRO A 80 19.28 24.70 -26.59
C PRO A 80 19.36 23.91 -27.90
N ILE A 81 18.24 23.87 -28.62
CA ILE A 81 18.23 23.57 -30.06
C ILE A 81 18.97 24.71 -30.76
N GLN A 82 20.24 24.51 -31.05
CA GLN A 82 20.98 25.28 -32.05
C GLN A 82 21.05 24.42 -33.32
N ASP A 83 20.12 24.65 -34.23
CA ASP A 83 20.39 24.52 -35.66
C ASP A 83 20.08 25.88 -36.31
N PRO A 84 21.09 26.75 -36.51
CA PRO A 84 20.92 28.06 -37.14
C PRO A 84 20.76 28.01 -38.67
N ALA A 85 20.32 26.90 -39.26
CA ALA A 85 20.40 26.65 -40.70
C ALA A 85 19.09 26.78 -41.48
N ALA A 86 18.10 27.54 -40.99
CA ALA A 86 16.82 27.70 -41.70
C ALA A 86 16.22 29.12 -41.63
N ASN A 87 17.07 30.14 -41.70
CA ASN A 87 16.61 31.48 -42.08
C ASN A 87 17.17 31.87 -43.45
N ASP A 88 16.93 30.97 -44.40
CA ASP A 88 16.90 31.27 -45.84
C ASP A 88 15.42 31.41 -46.18
N VAL A 89 14.97 32.65 -46.39
CA VAL A 89 13.77 33.10 -47.11
C VAL A 89 13.45 34.51 -46.61
N ARG A 90 13.51 35.47 -47.54
CA ARG A 90 13.29 36.94 -47.42
C ARG A 90 14.56 37.78 -47.33
N LYS A 91 15.41 37.68 -48.36
CA LYS A 91 16.30 38.78 -48.73
C LYS A 91 16.59 38.85 -50.23
N ASP A 92 15.58 39.07 -51.07
CA ASP A 92 15.76 39.52 -52.47
C ASP A 92 14.44 39.50 -53.27
N GLY A 93 14.08 40.64 -53.86
CA GLY A 93 13.05 40.76 -54.90
C GLY A 93 11.99 41.81 -54.63
#